data_AF-A0A435XXR3-F1
#
_entry.id   AF-A0A435XXR3-F1
#
_cell.length_a   1.000
_cell.length_b   1.000
_cell.length_c   1.000
_cell.angle_alpha   90.00
_cell.angle_beta   90.00
_cell.angle_gamma   90.00
#
_symmetry.space_group_name_H-M   'P 1'
#
loop_
_entity.id
_entity.type
_entity.pdbx_description
1 polymer ?
#
loop_
_entity_poly.entity_id
_entity_poly.type
_entity_poly.pdbx_seq_one_letter_code
_entity_poly.pdbx_strand_id
1 'polypeptide(L)'
;MDARTILLPVAHLVSALRARMKGPGGYYNSGNALGLIVGLAIQIATAPVGLHEGSSVTMAVIEYFAGSHGTVALTLTTLVFFWGGEAYHRAWARPDAPDPALNRLGDFLSGLGAIGLGIA
;
A
#
# COMPACT_ATOMS: atom_id res chain seq x y z
N MET A 1 16.64 27.04 17.17
CA MET A 1 15.87 26.67 15.96
C MET A 1 14.50 27.31 16.09
N ASP A 2 14.10 28.11 15.12
CA ASP A 2 12.89 28.95 15.20
C ASP A 2 11.63 28.11 14.94
N ALA A 3 10.54 28.36 15.66
CA ALA A 3 9.28 27.60 15.56
C ALA A 3 8.72 27.61 14.12
N ARG A 4 8.96 28.70 13.37
CA ARG A 4 8.60 28.82 11.95
C ARG A 4 9.30 27.81 11.05
N THR A 5 10.52 27.39 11.37
CA THR A 5 11.31 26.46 10.56
C THR A 5 10.77 25.03 10.61
N ILE A 6 10.09 24.65 11.71
CA ILE A 6 9.48 23.32 11.88
C ILE A 6 8.02 23.29 11.41
N LEU A 7 7.28 24.39 11.60
CA LEU A 7 5.84 24.47 11.27
C LEU A 7 5.55 24.41 9.77
N LEU A 8 6.42 24.95 8.92
CA LEU A 8 6.25 24.95 7.45
C LEU A 8 6.33 23.53 6.84
N PRO A 9 7.35 22.70 7.14
CA PRO A 9 7.40 21.30 6.69
C PRO A 9 6.20 20.46 7.14
N VAL A 10 5.77 20.65 8.39
CA VAL A 10 4.61 19.90 8.94
C VAL A 10 3.33 20.30 8.22
N ALA A 11 3.11 21.59 7.97
CA ALA A 11 1.94 22.05 7.21
C ALA A 11 1.92 21.48 5.78
N HIS A 12 3.06 21.43 5.10
CA HIS A 12 3.18 20.82 3.77
C HIS A 12 2.91 19.32 3.78
N LEU A 13 3.45 18.59 4.76
CA LEU A 13 3.19 17.16 4.94
C LEU A 13 1.70 16.90 5.16
N VAL A 14 1.06 17.65 6.07
CA VAL A 14 -0.37 17.51 6.36
C VAL A 14 -1.21 17.81 5.11
N SER A 15 -0.86 18.85 4.35
CA SER A 15 -1.55 19.19 3.10
C SER A 15 -1.40 18.08 2.06
N ALA A 16 -0.19 17.53 1.89
CA ALA A 16 0.07 16.43 0.95
C ALA A 16 -0.70 15.16 1.34
N LEU A 17 -0.73 14.82 2.63
CA LEU A 17 -1.51 13.70 3.15
C LEU A 17 -3.01 13.90 2.91
N ARG A 18 -3.56 15.09 3.20
CA ARG A 18 -4.97 15.40 2.93
C ARG A 18 -5.29 15.30 1.44
N ALA A 19 -4.41 15.80 0.57
CA ALA A 19 -4.57 15.68 -0.86
C ALA A 19 -4.61 14.21 -1.28
N ARG A 20 -3.71 13.37 -0.74
CA ARG A 20 -3.64 11.94 -1.06
C ARG A 20 -4.86 11.14 -0.56
N MET A 21 -5.45 11.57 0.55
CA MET A 21 -6.65 10.98 1.14
C MET A 21 -7.96 11.44 0.48
N LYS A 22 -7.90 12.39 -0.46
CA LYS A 22 -9.09 12.87 -1.17
C LYS A 22 -9.61 11.79 -2.13
N GLY A 23 -10.91 11.48 -1.99
CA GLY A 23 -11.60 10.51 -2.84
C GLY A 23 -11.36 9.05 -2.45
N PRO A 24 -12.06 8.10 -3.11
CA PRO A 24 -12.03 6.68 -2.76
C PRO A 24 -10.64 6.05 -2.86
N GLY A 25 -9.79 6.49 -3.78
CA GLY A 25 -8.45 5.94 -3.97
C GLY A 25 -7.50 6.16 -2.78
N GLY A 26 -7.71 7.21 -1.99
CA GLY A 26 -6.94 7.45 -0.76
C GLY A 26 -7.24 6.40 0.31
N TYR A 27 -8.52 6.13 0.56
CA TYR A 27 -8.96 5.08 1.49
C TYR A 27 -8.53 3.69 1.03
N TYR A 28 -8.68 3.41 -0.27
CA TYR A 28 -8.28 2.15 -0.88
C TYR A 28 -6.80 1.85 -0.62
N ASN A 29 -5.90 2.79 -0.96
CA ASN A 29 -4.46 2.58 -0.75
C ASN A 29 -4.04 2.62 0.71
N SER A 30 -4.80 3.31 1.57
CA SER A 30 -4.57 3.23 3.02
C SER A 30 -4.87 1.83 3.55
N GLY A 31 -5.93 1.18 3.06
CA GLY A 31 -6.22 -0.23 3.36
C GLY A 31 -5.10 -1.16 2.91
N ASN A 32 -4.63 -1.00 1.66
CA ASN A 32 -3.50 -1.79 1.14
C ASN A 32 -2.22 -1.59 1.97
N ALA A 33 -1.91 -0.34 2.32
CA ALA A 33 -0.76 -0.02 3.16
C ALA A 33 -0.87 -0.63 4.56
N LEU A 34 -2.05 -0.57 5.16
CA LEU A 34 -2.29 -1.18 6.46
C LEU A 34 -2.10 -2.70 6.40
N GLY A 35 -2.68 -3.38 5.40
CA GLY A 35 -2.51 -4.82 5.20
C GLY A 35 -1.05 -5.22 5.02
N LEU A 36 -0.31 -4.46 4.20
CA LEU A 36 1.12 -4.66 3.97
C LEU A 36 1.94 -4.50 5.26
N ILE A 37 1.75 -3.40 5.98
CA ILE A 37 2.52 -3.09 7.19
C ILE A 37 2.22 -4.10 8.29
N VAL A 38 0.94 -4.41 8.53
CA VAL A 38 0.53 -5.36 9.57
C VAL A 38 1.01 -6.77 9.23
N GLY A 39 0.86 -7.21 7.97
CA GLY A 39 1.34 -8.51 7.54
C GLY A 39 2.85 -8.66 7.72
N LEU A 40 3.63 -7.65 7.30
CA LEU A 40 5.08 -7.65 7.49
C LEU A 40 5.47 -7.64 8.97
N ALA A 41 4.80 -6.82 9.78
CA ALA A 41 5.05 -6.76 11.22
C ALA A 41 4.80 -8.10 11.90
N ILE A 42 3.73 -8.82 11.52
CA ILE A 42 3.45 -10.17 12.01
C ILE A 42 4.56 -11.13 11.59
N GLN A 43 4.95 -11.16 10.31
CA GLN A 43 6.01 -12.06 9.83
C GLN A 43 7.31 -11.87 10.62
N ILE A 44 7.72 -10.62 10.84
CA ILE A 44 8.92 -10.29 11.62
C ILE A 44 8.75 -10.72 13.08
N ALA A 45 7.60 -10.43 13.70
CA ALA A 45 7.35 -10.76 15.11
C ALA A 45 7.29 -12.28 15.36
N THR A 46 6.95 -13.07 14.35
CA THR A 46 6.90 -14.55 14.43
C THR A 46 8.16 -15.24 13.91
N ALA A 47 9.16 -14.48 13.43
CA ALA A 47 10.38 -15.05 12.89
C ALA A 47 11.17 -15.80 13.98
N PRO A 48 11.70 -17.00 13.70
CA PRO A 48 12.51 -17.74 14.66
C PRO A 48 13.75 -16.94 15.10
N VAL A 49 13.98 -16.86 16.41
CA VAL A 49 15.15 -16.18 16.97
C VAL A 49 16.33 -17.16 16.95
N GLY A 50 17.24 -17.01 15.98
CA GLY A 50 18.50 -17.75 15.90
C GLY A 50 19.68 -16.94 16.42
N LEU A 51 20.88 -17.55 16.48
CA LEU A 51 22.13 -16.93 16.97
C LEU A 51 22.58 -15.65 16.22
N HIS A 52 21.90 -15.26 15.14
CA HIS A 52 22.16 -14.05 14.35
C HIS A 52 20.85 -13.28 14.07
N GLU A 53 20.37 -12.52 15.06
CA GLU A 53 19.10 -11.75 14.97
C GLU A 53 19.04 -10.79 13.76
N GLY A 54 20.16 -10.18 13.35
CA GLY A 54 20.19 -9.33 12.14
C GLY A 54 19.95 -10.10 10.83
N SER A 55 20.30 -11.39 10.80
CA SER A 55 20.05 -12.29 9.68
C SER A 55 18.59 -12.77 9.65
N SER A 56 17.98 -12.97 10.82
CA SER A 56 16.59 -13.47 10.91
C SER A 56 15.55 -12.44 10.47
N VAL A 57 15.72 -11.16 10.80
CA VAL A 57 14.80 -10.10 10.33
C VAL A 57 14.88 -9.93 8.82
N THR A 58 16.09 -9.92 8.26
CA THR A 58 16.29 -9.79 6.81
C THR A 58 15.65 -10.97 6.07
N MET A 59 15.83 -12.19 6.58
CA MET A 59 15.19 -13.38 6.01
C MET A 59 13.67 -13.31 6.10
N ALA A 60 13.11 -12.89 7.25
CA ALA A 60 11.67 -12.74 7.42
C ALA A 60 11.04 -11.76 6.43
N VAL A 61 11.74 -10.65 6.11
CA VAL A 61 11.30 -9.70 5.07
C VAL A 61 11.31 -10.36 3.69
N ILE A 62 12.36 -11.09 3.34
CA ILE A 62 12.45 -11.81 2.06
C ILE A 62 11.33 -12.86 1.97
N GLU A 63 11.12 -13.63 3.03
CA GLU A 63 10.07 -14.66 3.10
C GLU A 63 8.67 -14.06 2.94
N TYR A 64 8.40 -12.90 3.54
CA TYR A 64 7.12 -12.20 3.41
C TYR A 64 6.77 -11.87 1.95
N PHE A 65 7.76 -11.39 1.18
CA PHE A 65 7.53 -10.96 -0.21
C PHE A 65 7.75 -12.06 -1.24
N ALA A 66 8.61 -13.04 -0.95
CA ALA A 66 9.11 -13.97 -1.96
C ALA A 66 9.49 -15.37 -1.41
N GLY A 67 9.06 -15.75 -0.20
CA GLY A 67 9.39 -17.04 0.40
C GLY A 67 8.77 -18.26 -0.29
N SER A 68 7.67 -18.06 -1.02
CA SER A 68 6.95 -19.08 -1.76
C SER A 68 6.21 -18.51 -2.98
N HIS A 69 5.76 -19.38 -3.89
CA HIS A 69 4.91 -18.96 -5.01
C HIS A 69 3.65 -18.19 -4.56
N GLY A 70 3.03 -18.61 -3.45
CA GLY A 70 1.87 -17.92 -2.87
C GLY A 70 2.21 -16.51 -2.38
N THR A 71 3.33 -16.34 -1.66
CA THR A 71 3.75 -15.00 -1.20
C THR A 71 4.12 -14.06 -2.35
N VAL A 72 4.71 -14.58 -3.43
CA VAL A 72 4.96 -13.79 -4.64
C VAL A 72 3.64 -13.39 -5.29
N ALA A 73 2.67 -14.31 -5.41
CA ALA A 73 1.34 -14.00 -5.94
C ALA A 73 0.61 -12.95 -5.09
N LEU A 74 0.66 -13.04 -3.76
CA LEU A 74 0.13 -12.02 -2.85
C LEU A 74 0.83 -10.68 -3.00
N THR A 75 2.16 -10.68 -3.16
CA THR A 75 2.95 -9.45 -3.36
C THR A 75 2.56 -8.75 -4.66
N LEU A 76 2.49 -9.48 -5.77
CA LEU A 76 2.06 -8.94 -7.07
C LEU A 76 0.61 -8.44 -7.00
N THR A 77 -0.26 -9.21 -6.34
CA THR A 77 -1.65 -8.83 -6.09
C THR A 77 -1.76 -7.51 -5.31
N THR A 78 -0.96 -7.36 -4.26
CA THR A 78 -0.90 -6.14 -3.45
C THR A 78 -0.44 -4.94 -4.29
N LEU A 79 0.56 -5.13 -5.18
CA LEU A 79 0.98 -4.08 -6.12
C LEU A 79 -0.13 -3.69 -7.10
N VAL A 80 -0.89 -4.66 -7.61
CA VAL A 80 -2.05 -4.41 -8.48
C VAL A 80 -3.11 -3.59 -7.74
N PHE A 81 -3.40 -3.92 -6.48
CA PHE A 81 -4.32 -3.14 -5.65
C PHE A 81 -3.82 -1.72 -5.41
N PHE A 82 -2.52 -1.52 -5.14
CA PHE A 82 -1.95 -0.18 -5.03
C PHE A 82 -2.13 0.66 -6.30
N TRP A 83 -1.93 0.03 -7.46
CA TRP A 83 -2.12 0.68 -8.76
C TRP A 83 -3.60 0.99 -9.03
N GLY A 84 -4.52 0.08 -8.65
CA GLY A 84 -5.96 0.31 -8.72
C GLY A 84 -6.41 1.47 -7.84
N GLY A 85 -5.94 1.55 -6.60
CA GLY A 85 -6.21 2.67 -5.71
C GLY A 85 -5.64 4.00 -6.23
N GLU A 86 -4.50 3.97 -6.92
CA GLU A 86 -3.97 5.17 -7.59
C GLU A 86 -4.84 5.59 -8.78
N ALA A 87 -5.32 4.64 -9.58
CA ALA A 87 -6.27 4.93 -10.66
C ALA A 87 -7.55 5.59 -10.10
N TYR A 88 -8.11 5.07 -9.00
CA TYR A 88 -9.25 5.71 -8.31
C TYR A 88 -8.91 7.09 -7.76
N HIS A 89 -7.72 7.28 -7.17
CA HIS A 89 -7.32 8.58 -6.64
C HIS A 89 -7.29 9.64 -7.75
N ARG A 90 -6.71 9.29 -8.90
CA ARG A 90 -6.64 10.17 -10.07
C ARG A 90 -8.02 10.37 -10.71
N ALA A 91 -8.85 9.33 -10.75
CA ALA A 91 -10.21 9.42 -11.28
C ALA A 91 -11.04 10.48 -10.53
N TRP A 92 -10.90 10.52 -9.20
CA TRP A 92 -11.69 11.39 -8.32
C TRP A 92 -10.95 12.68 -7.91
N ALA A 93 -9.93 13.10 -8.67
CA ALA A 93 -9.19 14.32 -8.38
C ALA A 93 -10.06 15.60 -8.57
N ARG A 94 -10.96 15.58 -9.56
CA ARG A 94 -11.90 16.67 -9.87
C ARG A 94 -13.14 16.60 -8.96
N PRO A 95 -13.67 17.76 -8.52
CA PRO A 95 -14.78 17.81 -7.56
C PRO A 95 -16.14 17.43 -8.15
N ASP A 96 -16.35 17.58 -9.45
CA ASP A 96 -17.71 17.50 -10.03
C ASP A 96 -18.11 16.07 -10.40
N ALA A 97 -17.18 15.30 -10.97
CA ALA A 97 -17.40 13.92 -11.41
C ALA A 97 -16.07 13.16 -11.57
N PRO A 98 -16.07 11.83 -11.39
CA PRO A 98 -14.90 11.01 -11.67
C PRO A 98 -14.60 10.95 -13.17
N ASP A 99 -13.31 10.82 -13.51
CA ASP A 99 -12.89 10.38 -14.84
C ASP A 99 -13.37 8.93 -15.09
N PRO A 100 -14.28 8.69 -16.06
CA PRO A 100 -14.86 7.37 -16.25
C PRO A 100 -13.84 6.32 -16.71
N ALA A 101 -12.81 6.70 -17.46
CA ALA A 101 -11.81 5.76 -17.96
C ALA A 101 -10.89 5.29 -16.82
N LEU A 102 -10.45 6.23 -15.97
CA LEU A 102 -9.63 5.90 -14.80
C LEU A 102 -10.43 5.11 -13.76
N ASN A 103 -11.71 5.41 -13.56
CA ASN A 103 -12.54 4.64 -12.64
C ASN A 103 -12.68 3.18 -13.11
N ARG A 104 -12.97 2.96 -14.39
CA ARG A 104 -13.03 1.61 -14.98
C ARG A 104 -11.69 0.88 -14.93
N LEU A 105 -10.58 1.59 -15.09
CA LEU A 105 -9.25 1.01 -14.89
C LEU A 105 -9.06 0.55 -13.43
N GLY A 106 -9.49 1.36 -12.46
CA GLY A 106 -9.50 0.97 -11.04
C GLY A 106 -10.35 -0.27 -10.78
N ASP A 107 -11.56 -0.34 -11.39
CA ASP A 107 -12.45 -1.49 -11.28
C ASP A 107 -11.81 -2.76 -11.88
N PHE A 108 -11.22 -2.63 -13.07
CA PHE A 108 -10.53 -3.73 -13.76
C PHE A 108 -9.33 -4.25 -12.95
N LEU A 109 -8.48 -3.36 -12.44
CA LEU A 109 -7.34 -3.72 -11.62
C LEU A 109 -7.77 -4.36 -10.29
N SER A 110 -8.86 -3.88 -9.69
CA SER A 110 -9.45 -4.51 -8.50
C SER A 110 -9.90 -5.94 -8.80
N GLY A 111 -10.50 -6.17 -9.97
CA GLY A 111 -10.86 -7.51 -10.45
C GLY A 111 -9.64 -8.42 -10.63
N LEU A 112 -8.57 -7.92 -11.27
CA LEU A 112 -7.32 -8.66 -11.41
C LEU A 112 -6.68 -8.98 -10.06
N GLY A 113 -6.68 -8.03 -9.13
CA GLY A 113 -6.20 -8.24 -7.77
C GLY A 113 -7.02 -9.31 -7.04
N ALA A 114 -8.35 -9.31 -7.18
CA ALA A 114 -9.21 -10.34 -6.58
C ALA A 114 -8.93 -11.75 -7.15
N ILE A 115 -8.65 -11.87 -8.44
CA ILE A 115 -8.22 -13.14 -9.05
C ILE A 115 -6.86 -13.57 -8.47
N GLY A 116 -5.92 -12.64 -8.38
CA GLY A 116 -4.61 -12.89 -7.78
C GLY A 116 -4.70 -13.36 -6.32
N LEU A 117 -5.60 -12.76 -5.51
CA LEU A 117 -5.90 -13.21 -4.15
C LEU A 117 -6.43 -14.64 -4.12
N GLY A 118 -7.27 -15.03 -5.07
CA GLY A 118 -7.84 -16.38 -5.12
C GLY A 118 -6.83 -17.46 -5.53
N ILE A 119 -5.74 -17.08 -6.19
CA ILE A 119 -4.66 -17.98 -6.60
C ILE A 119 -3.64 -18.20 -5.47
N ALA A 120 -3.45 -17.19 -4.64
CA ALA A 120 -2.38 -17.13 -3.66
C ALA A 120 -2.70 -17.86 -2.35
#